data_AF-A0A397H8I3-F1
#
_entry.id   AF-A0A397H8I3-F1
#
_cell.length_a   1.000
_cell.length_b   1.000
_cell.length_c   1.000
_cell.angle_alpha   90.00
_cell.angle_beta   90.00
_cell.angle_gamma   90.00
#
_symmetry.space_group_name_H-M   'P 1'
#
loop_
_entity.id
_entity.type
_entity.pdbx_description
1 polymer ?
#
loop_
_entity_poly.entity_id
_entity_poly.type
_entity_poly.pdbx_seq_one_letter_code
_entity_poly.pdbx_strand_id
1 'polypeptide(L)'
;MKFNQAYIDWIKQLSPSLVKESWKQLTMRKCNPLTELEACGIDPCIEDFLRHEIIVYNRKKDRQRRSPSPLENLSYNTKASDKTHTNMSNQETQTQNTVPIYTCDHEEGDQLSR
;
A
#
# COMPACT_ATOMS: atom_id res chain seq x y z
N MET A 1 -23.34 -15.50 -14.99
CA MET A 1 -22.61 -15.45 -13.71
C MET A 1 -23.60 -15.21 -12.59
N LYS A 2 -24.05 -16.27 -11.92
CA LYS A 2 -25.09 -16.19 -10.89
C LYS A 2 -24.65 -17.04 -9.70
N PHE A 3 -24.35 -16.38 -8.59
CA PHE A 3 -24.12 -17.07 -7.32
C PHE A 3 -25.40 -17.76 -6.84
N ASN A 4 -25.24 -18.77 -6.01
CA ASN A 4 -26.34 -19.45 -5.35
C ASN A 4 -27.18 -18.47 -4.51
N GLN A 5 -28.47 -18.74 -4.41
CA GLN A 5 -29.42 -17.98 -3.57
C GLN A 5 -28.98 -17.95 -2.10
N ALA A 6 -28.33 -19.02 -1.62
CA ALA A 6 -27.81 -19.12 -0.25
C ALA A 6 -26.85 -17.98 0.13
N TYR A 7 -26.16 -17.39 -0.86
CA TYR A 7 -25.17 -16.34 -0.62
C TYR A 7 -25.70 -14.91 -0.78
N ILE A 8 -27.00 -14.74 -1.03
CA ILE A 8 -27.56 -13.42 -1.35
C ILE A 8 -27.31 -12.39 -0.25
N ASP A 9 -27.40 -12.79 1.02
CA ASP A 9 -27.20 -11.86 2.14
C ASP A 9 -25.75 -11.37 2.23
N TRP A 10 -24.79 -12.15 1.74
CA TRP A 10 -23.39 -11.74 1.61
C TRP A 10 -23.14 -10.89 0.37
N ILE A 11 -23.75 -11.27 -0.75
CA ILE A 11 -23.65 -10.52 -2.00
C ILE A 11 -24.21 -9.09 -1.83
N LYS A 12 -25.31 -8.93 -1.09
CA LYS A 12 -25.89 -7.62 -0.76
C LYS A 12 -24.98 -6.73 0.07
N GLN A 13 -24.01 -7.29 0.80
CA GLN A 13 -23.04 -6.52 1.60
C GLN A 13 -21.85 -6.02 0.78
N LEU A 14 -21.61 -6.64 -0.39
CA LEU A 14 -20.53 -6.27 -1.30
C LEU A 14 -21.01 -5.26 -2.35
N SER A 15 -20.10 -4.44 -2.86
CA SER A 15 -20.40 -3.59 -4.01
C SER A 15 -20.52 -4.43 -5.30
N PRO A 16 -21.35 -4.02 -6.28
CA PRO A 16 -21.55 -4.79 -7.51
C PRO A 16 -20.25 -5.10 -8.28
N SER A 17 -19.28 -4.18 -8.24
CA SER A 17 -17.94 -4.37 -8.82
C SER A 17 -17.18 -5.52 -8.16
N LEU A 18 -17.22 -5.62 -6.84
CA LEU A 18 -16.54 -6.68 -6.09
C LEU A 18 -17.22 -8.03 -6.30
N VAL A 19 -18.54 -8.07 -6.43
CA VAL A 19 -19.27 -9.31 -6.75
C VAL A 19 -18.82 -9.86 -8.10
N LYS A 20 -18.71 -9.00 -9.12
CA LYS A 20 -18.23 -9.40 -10.46
C LYS A 20 -16.78 -9.87 -10.43
N GLU A 21 -15.92 -9.16 -9.71
CA GLU A 21 -14.51 -9.55 -9.58
C GLU A 21 -14.35 -10.85 -8.79
N SER A 22 -15.12 -11.02 -7.71
CA SER A 22 -15.18 -12.25 -6.91
C SER A 22 -15.53 -13.45 -7.76
N TRP A 23 -16.56 -13.33 -8.60
CA TRP A 23 -16.94 -14.39 -9.54
C TRP A 23 -15.78 -14.73 -10.49
N LYS A 24 -15.18 -13.70 -11.11
CA LYS A 24 -14.05 -13.86 -12.02
C LYS A 24 -12.87 -14.57 -11.33
N GLN A 25 -12.57 -14.20 -10.10
CA GLN A 25 -11.50 -14.85 -9.34
C GLN A 25 -11.82 -16.32 -9.05
N LEU A 26 -13.04 -16.64 -8.62
CA LEU A 26 -13.44 -18.03 -8.34
C LEU A 26 -13.36 -18.91 -9.60
N THR A 27 -13.80 -18.40 -10.75
CA THR A 27 -13.86 -19.20 -11.99
C THR A 27 -12.59 -19.13 -12.85
N MET A 28 -11.71 -18.15 -12.64
CA MET A 28 -10.49 -17.95 -13.44
C MET A 28 -9.20 -17.99 -12.62
N ARG A 29 -9.27 -18.51 -11.38
CA ARG A 29 -8.10 -18.64 -10.52
C ARG A 29 -7.02 -19.50 -11.17
N LYS A 30 -5.77 -19.11 -10.93
CA LYS A 30 -4.58 -19.80 -11.46
C LYS A 30 -4.49 -21.27 -11.01
N CYS A 31 -4.98 -21.57 -9.81
CA CYS A 31 -5.02 -22.91 -9.25
C CYS A 31 -6.46 -23.23 -8.84
N ASN A 32 -6.97 -24.37 -9.29
CA ASN A 32 -8.32 -24.87 -9.00
C ASN A 32 -9.42 -23.84 -9.30
N PRO A 33 -9.56 -23.41 -10.56
CA PRO A 33 -10.72 -22.63 -10.97
C PRO A 33 -11.97 -23.48 -10.73
N LEU A 34 -12.96 -22.89 -10.06
CA LEU A 34 -14.28 -23.51 -9.95
C LEU A 34 -14.95 -23.47 -11.33
N THR A 35 -15.55 -24.58 -11.71
CA THR A 35 -16.46 -24.58 -12.86
C THR A 35 -17.67 -23.69 -12.57
N GLU A 36 -18.36 -23.22 -13.60
CA GLU A 36 -19.56 -22.40 -13.37
C GLU A 36 -20.63 -23.15 -12.57
N LEU A 37 -20.72 -24.48 -12.73
CA LEU A 37 -21.68 -25.31 -12.00
C LEU A 37 -21.35 -25.34 -10.49
N GLU A 38 -20.08 -25.54 -10.15
CA GLU A 38 -19.60 -25.52 -8.75
C GLU A 38 -19.76 -24.12 -8.14
N ALA A 39 -19.43 -23.07 -8.91
CA ALA A 39 -19.60 -21.68 -8.49
C ALA A 39 -21.07 -21.27 -8.28
N CYS A 40 -22.00 -21.90 -9.01
CA CYS A 40 -23.44 -21.76 -8.79
C CYS A 40 -23.96 -22.63 -7.62
N GLY A 41 -23.17 -23.60 -7.17
CA GLY A 41 -23.48 -24.51 -6.08
C GLY A 41 -23.24 -23.93 -4.70
N ILE A 42 -23.47 -24.77 -3.68
CA ILE A 42 -23.10 -24.46 -2.29
C ILE A 42 -21.79 -25.20 -2.00
N ASP A 43 -20.73 -24.45 -1.76
CA ASP A 43 -19.37 -24.93 -1.55
C ASP A 43 -18.73 -24.11 -0.42
N PRO A 44 -18.21 -24.75 0.64
CA PRO A 44 -17.51 -24.08 1.73
C PRO A 44 -16.37 -23.15 1.27
N CYS A 45 -15.68 -23.49 0.17
CA CYS A 45 -14.60 -22.66 -0.37
C CYS A 45 -15.11 -21.30 -0.88
N ILE A 46 -16.31 -21.28 -1.46
CA ILE A 46 -16.99 -20.05 -1.87
C ILE A 46 -17.44 -19.27 -0.64
N GLU A 47 -17.91 -19.99 0.39
CA GLU A 47 -18.32 -19.42 1.67
C GLU A 47 -17.20 -18.62 2.33
N ASP A 48 -16.06 -19.28 2.54
CA ASP A 48 -14.88 -18.69 3.17
C ASP A 48 -14.34 -17.53 2.36
N PHE A 49 -14.36 -17.65 1.03
CA PHE A 49 -13.93 -16.58 0.15
C PHE A 49 -14.82 -15.33 0.26
N LEU A 50 -16.14 -15.49 0.19
CA LEU A 50 -17.08 -14.35 0.29
C LEU A 50 -17.01 -13.68 1.67
N ARG A 51 -16.88 -14.48 2.75
CA ARG A 51 -16.68 -13.94 4.11
C ARG A 51 -15.40 -13.11 4.20
N HIS A 52 -14.29 -13.63 3.68
CA HIS A 52 -13.03 -12.90 3.64
C HIS A 52 -13.21 -11.57 2.90
N GLU A 53 -13.89 -11.61 1.76
CA GLU A 53 -14.00 -10.42 0.92
C GLU A 53 -14.90 -9.33 1.52
N ILE A 54 -15.94 -9.72 2.25
CA ILE A 54 -16.74 -8.78 3.06
C ILE A 54 -15.90 -8.13 4.15
N ILE A 55 -15.06 -8.90 4.85
CA ILE A 55 -14.19 -8.39 5.90
C ILE A 55 -13.18 -7.40 5.32
N VAL A 56 -12.52 -7.73 4.21
CA VAL A 56 -11.57 -6.86 3.52
C VAL A 56 -12.24 -5.59 3.04
N TYR A 57 -13.41 -5.70 2.41
CA TYR A 57 -14.19 -4.56 1.93
C TYR A 57 -14.55 -3.61 3.07
N ASN A 58 -15.11 -4.12 4.16
CA ASN A 58 -15.51 -3.30 5.31
C ASN A 58 -14.29 -2.66 5.98
N ARG A 59 -13.19 -3.39 6.18
CA ARG A 59 -11.94 -2.83 6.70
C ARG A 59 -11.42 -1.68 5.83
N LYS A 60 -11.48 -1.83 4.50
CA LYS A 60 -11.06 -0.78 3.57
C LYS A 60 -11.97 0.45 3.67
N LYS A 61 -13.29 0.24 3.73
CA LYS A 61 -14.29 1.30 3.92
C LYS A 61 -14.09 2.06 5.22
N ASP A 62 -13.80 1.37 6.32
CA ASP A 62 -13.56 2.00 7.61
C ASP A 62 -12.24 2.79 7.65
N ARG A 63 -11.19 2.31 6.97
CA ARG A 63 -9.95 3.08 6.80
C ARG A 63 -10.17 4.37 6.01
N GLN A 64 -10.99 4.32 4.95
CA GLN A 64 -11.34 5.52 4.19
C GLN A 64 -12.11 6.54 5.03
N ARG A 65 -13.01 6.07 5.91
CA ARG A 65 -13.73 6.95 6.86
C ARG A 65 -12.82 7.58 7.91
N ARG A 66 -11.70 6.92 8.24
CA ARG A 66 -10.71 7.38 9.22
C ARG A 66 -9.59 8.22 8.61
N SER A 67 -9.71 8.66 7.34
CA SER A 67 -8.73 9.60 6.81
C SER A 67 -8.63 10.81 7.74
N PRO A 68 -7.43 11.20 8.21
CA PRO A 68 -7.27 12.45 8.94
C PRO A 68 -7.85 13.56 8.07
N SER A 69 -8.65 14.45 8.65
CA SER A 69 -9.01 15.68 7.95
C SER A 69 -7.70 16.36 7.50
N PRO A 70 -7.61 16.97 6.31
CA PRO A 70 -6.38 17.59 5.82
C PRO A 70 -5.80 18.71 6.71
N LEU A 71 -6.41 19.04 7.86
CA LEU A 71 -6.18 20.29 8.55
C LEU A 71 -5.44 20.19 9.90
N GLU A 72 -5.18 18.98 10.43
CA GLU A 72 -4.56 18.86 11.75
C GLU A 72 -3.04 19.15 11.74
N ASN A 73 -2.39 19.12 10.56
CA ASN A 73 -0.95 19.38 10.42
C ASN A 73 -0.57 20.84 10.13
N LEU A 74 -1.53 21.77 9.97
CA LEU A 74 -1.25 23.20 9.75
C LEU A 74 -1.21 24.04 11.03
N SER A 75 -1.59 23.47 12.17
CA SER A 75 -1.72 24.19 13.46
C SER A 75 -0.38 24.46 14.17
N TYR A 76 0.71 23.77 13.81
CA TYR A 76 1.97 23.85 14.57
C TYR A 76 2.91 24.98 14.14
N ASN A 77 2.57 25.80 13.12
CA ASN A 77 3.51 26.78 12.57
C ASN A 77 3.08 28.25 12.65
N THR A 78 1.97 28.58 13.31
CA THR A 78 1.46 29.97 13.36
C THR A 78 1.82 30.72 14.65
N LYS A 79 2.59 30.13 15.58
CA LYS A 79 2.90 30.75 16.88
C LYS A 79 4.31 31.35 17.02
N ALA A 80 5.08 31.45 15.93
CA ALA A 80 6.45 31.98 15.97
C ALA A 80 6.74 32.98 14.84
N SER A 81 5.73 33.72 14.37
CA SER A 81 5.94 34.82 13.42
C SER A 81 5.81 36.18 14.10
N ASP A 82 6.49 36.35 15.23
CA ASP A 82 6.87 37.67 15.74
C ASP A 82 8.36 37.63 16.08
N LYS A 83 9.15 38.44 15.35
CA LYS A 83 10.60 38.69 15.48
C LYS A 83 11.53 37.63 14.87
N THR A 84 12.02 37.92 13.67
CA THR A 84 13.42 38.41 13.51
C THR A 84 13.63 38.89 12.08
N HIS A 85 13.94 40.18 11.96
CA HIS A 85 14.52 40.77 10.76
C HIS A 85 16.01 40.40 10.76
N THR A 86 16.41 39.37 9.99
CA THR A 86 17.82 39.01 9.83
C THR A 86 18.30 39.45 8.46
N ASN A 87 19.16 40.45 8.50
CA ASN A 87 19.78 41.17 7.40
C ASN A 87 20.77 40.27 6.64
N MET A 88 20.66 40.17 5.30
CA MET A 88 21.60 39.42 4.46
C MET A 88 22.92 40.18 4.37
N SER A 89 24.00 39.62 4.92
CA SER A 89 25.37 40.09 4.67
C SER A 89 26.10 39.08 3.80
N ASN A 90 26.29 39.46 2.53
CA ASN A 90 27.19 38.78 1.60
C ASN A 90 28.63 39.10 2.02
N GLN A 91 29.46 38.09 2.29
CA GLN A 91 30.91 38.24 2.19
C GLN A 91 31.49 37.05 1.43
N GLU A 92 32.11 37.37 0.31
CA GLU A 92 32.93 36.52 -0.54
C GLU A 92 34.14 35.98 0.24
N THR A 93 34.56 34.75 -0.02
CA THR A 93 36.00 34.42 0.04
C THR A 93 36.31 33.31 -0.94
N GLN A 94 37.16 33.68 -1.89
CA GLN A 94 37.87 32.89 -2.88
C GLN A 94 38.86 31.94 -2.19
N THR A 95 38.89 30.65 -2.55
CA THR A 95 40.08 29.78 -2.38
C THR A 95 40.03 28.65 -3.41
N GLN A 96 41.22 28.29 -3.88
CA GLN A 96 41.53 27.77 -5.20
C GLN A 96 41.34 26.25 -5.38
N ASN A 97 41.22 25.89 -6.66
CA ASN A 97 41.17 24.55 -7.23
C ASN A 97 42.27 23.59 -6.71
N THR A 98 41.89 22.37 -6.36
CA THR A 98 42.65 21.13 -6.61
C THR A 98 41.67 19.95 -6.63
N VAL A 99 41.68 19.17 -7.70
CA VAL A 99 40.89 17.93 -7.90
C VAL A 99 41.87 16.72 -7.87
N PRO A 100 41.41 15.46 -7.89
CA PRO A 100 41.11 14.60 -6.74
C PRO A 100 42.09 13.39 -6.67
N ILE A 101 42.16 12.68 -5.53
CA ILE A 101 42.59 11.27 -5.55
C ILE A 101 41.63 10.45 -4.68
N TYR A 102 40.87 9.61 -5.36
CA TYR A 102 40.03 8.55 -4.81
C TYR A 102 40.94 7.34 -4.57
N THR A 103 41.13 6.92 -3.32
CA THR A 103 41.70 5.60 -3.03
C THR A 103 40.58 4.70 -2.56
N CYS A 104 40.19 3.82 -3.47
CA CYS A 104 39.28 2.72 -3.23
C CYS A 104 40.07 1.48 -2.79
N ASP A 105 39.37 0.65 -2.02
CA ASP A 105 39.61 -0.78 -1.78
C ASP A 105 40.51 -1.16 -0.60
N HIS A 106 39.83 -1.27 0.55
CA HIS A 106 40.09 -2.23 1.60
C HIS A 106 39.73 -3.63 1.08
N GLU A 107 40.60 -4.64 1.22
CA GLU A 107 40.35 -5.91 1.90
C GLU A 107 41.66 -6.73 1.93
N GLU A 108 42.09 -7.09 3.14
CA GLU A 108 43.25 -7.94 3.45
C GLU A 108 42.97 -9.40 3.03
N GLY A 109 43.72 -9.88 2.04
CA GLY A 109 43.81 -11.30 1.70
C GLY A 109 45.01 -11.94 2.38
N ASP A 110 44.76 -12.48 3.57
CA ASP A 110 45.73 -13.17 4.41
C ASP A 110 46.21 -14.50 3.79
N GLN A 111 47.54 -14.70 3.85
CA GLN A 111 48.25 -15.93 4.21
C GLN A 111 48.28 -17.19 3.30
N LEU A 112 49.53 -17.47 2.86
CA LEU A 112 50.36 -18.67 3.12
C LEU A 112 50.18 -20.00 2.33
N SER A 113 51.36 -20.47 1.87
CA SER A 113 51.84 -21.88 1.74
C SER A 113 51.28 -22.70 0.57
N ARG A 114 52.05 -23.35 -0.31
CA ARG A 114 53.40 -23.93 -0.28
C ARG A 114 53.96 -24.00 -1.71
#